data_AF-T1CU27-F1
#
_entry.id   AF-T1CU27-F1
#
_cell.length_a   1.000
_cell.length_b   1.000
_cell.length_c   1.000
_cell.angle_alpha   90.00
_cell.angle_beta   90.00
_cell.angle_gamma   90.00
#
_symmetry.space_group_name_H-M   'P 1'
#
loop_
_entity.id
_entity.type
_entity.pdbx_description
1 polymer ?
#
loop_
_entity_poly.entity_id
_entity_poly.type
_entity_poly.pdbx_seq_one_letter_code
_entity_poly.pdbx_strand_id
1 'polypeptide(L)'
;LGPPGTGKTLIAKAVAHHTNATFIRLVGSELVQKYIGEGARLVRELFQLAREKAPSIIFIDEVDSIGAKRLEVATSGDREVQRTLMQLLAEMDGFEPLSNVKIIAATNRPDILDDALLRPGRFDRIIEIPVPGEVGRAEIFRIHSRGMALREPIDFEAIAQRCDGVT
;
A
#
# COMPACT_ATOMS: atom_id res chain seq x y z
N LEU A 1 6.10 4.53 -0.23
CA LEU A 1 7.27 3.97 0.48
C LEU A 1 7.43 4.64 1.84
N GLY A 2 8.13 4.01 2.77
CA GLY A 2 8.59 4.63 4.02
C GLY A 2 8.30 3.78 5.27
N PRO A 3 8.58 4.29 6.47
CA PRO A 3 8.40 3.53 7.71
C PRO A 3 6.95 3.14 8.01
N PRO A 4 6.71 2.07 8.80
CA PRO A 4 5.38 1.75 9.31
C PRO A 4 4.85 2.90 10.18
N GLY A 5 3.52 2.98 10.37
CA GLY A 5 2.90 4.01 11.23
C GLY A 5 2.71 5.38 10.56
N THR A 6 3.42 5.69 9.47
CA THR A 6 3.33 6.99 8.75
C THR A 6 2.04 7.25 7.96
N GLY A 7 0.98 6.46 8.19
CA GLY A 7 -0.34 6.73 7.61
C GLY A 7 -0.51 6.39 6.12
N LYS A 8 0.32 5.53 5.52
CA LYS A 8 0.21 5.14 4.09
C LYS A 8 -1.20 4.63 3.74
N THR A 9 -1.72 3.74 4.57
CA THR A 9 -3.08 3.17 4.42
C THR A 9 -4.17 4.23 4.64
N LEU A 10 -3.93 5.21 5.51
CA LEU A 10 -4.86 6.33 5.74
C LEU A 10 -4.94 7.25 4.52
N ILE A 11 -3.80 7.58 3.90
CA ILE A 11 -3.75 8.40 2.69
C ILE A 11 -4.52 7.71 1.55
N ALA A 12 -4.29 6.41 1.33
CA ALA A 12 -5.01 5.68 0.29
C ALA A 12 -6.53 5.67 0.51
N LYS A 13 -6.99 5.48 1.75
CA LYS A 13 -8.41 5.56 2.12
C LYS A 13 -8.96 6.98 1.90
N ALA A 14 -8.21 8.01 2.28
CA ALA A 14 -8.62 9.40 2.11
C ALA A 14 -8.78 9.76 0.62
N VAL A 15 -7.85 9.30 -0.24
CA VAL A 15 -7.95 9.49 -1.70
C VAL A 15 -9.22 8.84 -2.22
N ALA A 16 -9.48 7.58 -1.86
CA ALA A 16 -10.66 6.87 -2.35
C ALA A 16 -11.98 7.54 -1.95
N HIS A 17 -12.05 8.03 -0.70
CA HIS A 17 -13.20 8.78 -0.20
C HIS A 17 -13.42 10.09 -0.98
N HIS A 18 -12.35 10.82 -1.33
CA HIS A 18 -12.47 12.07 -2.10
C HIS A 18 -12.79 11.84 -3.58
N THR A 19 -12.37 10.70 -4.15
CA THR A 19 -12.60 10.38 -5.56
C THR A 19 -13.94 9.70 -5.83
N ASN A 20 -14.75 9.41 -4.80
CA ASN A 20 -15.99 8.63 -4.89
C ASN A 20 -15.82 7.32 -5.70
N ALA A 21 -14.65 6.70 -5.58
CA ALA A 21 -14.27 5.50 -6.31
C ALA A 21 -14.38 4.29 -5.37
N THR A 22 -14.69 3.13 -5.93
CA THR A 22 -14.73 1.88 -5.16
C THR A 22 -13.35 1.56 -4.62
N PHE A 23 -13.20 1.53 -3.29
CA PHE A 23 -11.93 1.15 -2.66
C PHE A 23 -11.88 -0.35 -2.39
N ILE A 24 -10.92 -1.04 -3.00
CA ILE A 24 -10.69 -2.47 -2.78
C ILE A 24 -9.34 -2.63 -2.10
N ARG A 25 -9.36 -3.04 -0.83
CA ARG A 25 -8.16 -3.26 -0.02
C ARG A 25 -7.77 -4.72 -0.05
N LEU A 26 -6.50 -4.99 -0.30
CA LEU A 26 -5.86 -6.29 -0.21
C LEU A 26 -4.58 -6.17 0.60
N VAL A 27 -4.29 -7.14 1.46
CA VAL A 27 -2.96 -7.26 2.09
C VAL A 27 -2.15 -8.28 1.31
N GLY A 28 -0.92 -7.95 0.92
CA GLY A 28 -0.09 -8.83 0.11
C GLY A 28 0.12 -10.21 0.74
N SER A 29 0.08 -10.32 2.06
CA SER A 29 0.17 -11.61 2.76
C SER A 29 -1.05 -12.53 2.51
N GLU A 30 -2.21 -11.97 2.19
CA GLU A 30 -3.42 -12.74 1.82
C GLU A 30 -3.27 -13.44 0.46
N LEU A 31 -2.38 -12.95 -0.39
CA LEU A 31 -2.06 -13.56 -1.68
C LEU A 31 -1.10 -14.76 -1.58
N VAL A 32 -0.49 -14.96 -0.41
CA VAL A 32 0.42 -16.08 -0.15
C VAL A 32 -0.39 -17.27 0.36
N GLN A 33 -0.82 -18.14 -0.56
CA GLN A 33 -1.61 -19.32 -0.25
C GLN A 33 -0.77 -20.60 -0.24
N LYS A 34 -1.16 -21.56 0.60
CA LYS A 34 -0.55 -22.90 0.64
C LYS A 34 -0.94 -23.76 -0.55
N TYR A 35 -2.08 -23.46 -1.17
CA TYR A 35 -2.60 -24.18 -2.33
C TYR A 35 -2.09 -23.58 -3.62
N ILE A 36 -1.62 -24.45 -4.50
CA ILE A 36 -1.00 -24.09 -5.78
C ILE A 36 -2.03 -23.43 -6.70
N GLY A 37 -1.73 -22.24 -7.21
CA GLY A 37 -2.54 -21.49 -8.15
C GLY A 37 -3.66 -20.66 -7.52
N GLU A 38 -3.87 -20.74 -6.21
CA GLU A 38 -4.93 -19.99 -5.54
C GLU A 38 -4.63 -18.49 -5.50
N GLY A 39 -3.38 -18.11 -5.24
CA GLY A 39 -2.97 -16.69 -5.26
C GLY A 39 -3.17 -16.05 -6.63
N ALA A 40 -2.79 -16.75 -7.70
CA ALA A 40 -3.00 -16.28 -9.08
C ALA A 40 -4.49 -16.21 -9.47
N ARG A 41 -5.35 -17.07 -8.90
CA ARG A 41 -6.81 -16.97 -9.10
C ARG A 41 -7.37 -15.72 -8.40
N LEU A 42 -6.98 -15.48 -7.14
CA LEU A 42 -7.42 -14.32 -6.37
C LEU A 42 -7.03 -13.01 -7.04
N VAL A 43 -5.83 -12.91 -7.60
CA VAL A 43 -5.40 -11.72 -8.37
C VAL A 43 -6.32 -11.48 -9.57
N ARG A 44 -6.67 -12.52 -10.33
CA ARG A 44 -7.61 -12.38 -11.47
C ARG A 44 -8.99 -11.92 -11.03
N GLU A 45 -9.53 -12.53 -9.99
CA GLU A 45 -10.85 -12.18 -9.44
C GLU A 45 -10.86 -10.75 -8.90
N LEU A 46 -9.78 -10.31 -8.25
CA LEU A 46 -9.61 -8.94 -7.76
C LEU A 46 -9.68 -7.92 -8.90
N PHE A 47 -8.92 -8.14 -9.98
CA PHE A 47 -8.91 -7.23 -11.13
C PHE A 47 -10.22 -7.26 -11.88
N GLN A 48 -10.87 -8.41 -12.03
CA GLN A 48 -12.19 -8.51 -12.61
C GLN A 48 -13.23 -7.72 -11.79
N LEU A 49 -13.26 -7.91 -10.47
CA LEU A 49 -14.13 -7.16 -9.57
C LEU A 49 -13.86 -5.65 -9.65
N ALA A 50 -12.59 -5.25 -9.76
CA ALA A 50 -12.20 -3.85 -9.88
C ALA A 50 -12.68 -3.22 -11.20
N ARG A 51 -12.65 -3.97 -12.31
CA ARG A 51 -13.18 -3.55 -13.62
C ARG A 51 -14.71 -3.45 -13.59
N GLU A 52 -15.39 -4.43 -12.99
CA GLU A 52 -16.86 -4.43 -12.84
C GLU A 52 -17.36 -3.26 -11.98
N LYS A 53 -16.57 -2.83 -10.98
CA LYS A 53 -16.90 -1.73 -10.07
C LYS A 53 -16.21 -0.40 -10.41
N ALA A 54 -15.77 -0.23 -11.65
CA ALA A 54 -15.10 1.00 -12.09
C ALA A 54 -16.07 2.22 -11.97
N PRO A 55 -15.59 3.41 -11.50
CA PRO A 55 -14.21 3.73 -11.14
C PRO A 55 -13.79 3.10 -9.81
N SER A 56 -12.60 2.48 -9.78
CA SER A 56 -12.11 1.78 -8.60
C SER A 56 -10.62 2.00 -8.33
N ILE A 57 -10.24 1.85 -7.06
CA ILE A 57 -8.87 1.92 -6.57
C ILE A 57 -8.55 0.61 -5.86
N ILE A 58 -7.61 -0.14 -6.41
CA ILE A 58 -7.02 -1.32 -5.76
C ILE A 58 -5.88 -0.83 -4.88
N PHE A 59 -5.98 -1.06 -3.56
CA PHE A 59 -4.92 -0.77 -2.61
C PHE A 59 -4.30 -2.08 -2.11
N ILE A 60 -3.02 -2.27 -2.40
CA ILE A 60 -2.22 -3.43 -1.96
C ILE A 60 -1.30 -2.97 -0.83
N ASP A 61 -1.60 -3.39 0.40
CA ASP A 61 -0.72 -3.18 1.54
C ASP A 61 0.33 -4.29 1.63
N GLU A 62 1.48 -4.02 2.24
CA GLU A 62 2.57 -5.02 2.40
C GLU A 62 2.96 -5.72 1.09
N VAL A 63 3.09 -4.98 -0.02
CA VAL A 63 3.42 -5.59 -1.32
C VAL A 63 4.77 -6.33 -1.33
N ASP A 64 5.65 -6.06 -0.36
CA ASP A 64 6.90 -6.79 -0.15
C ASP A 64 6.71 -8.27 0.20
N SER A 65 5.54 -8.69 0.67
CA SER A 65 5.27 -10.12 0.92
C SER A 65 5.31 -10.96 -0.35
N ILE A 66 4.85 -10.39 -1.48
CA ILE A 66 4.78 -11.04 -2.80
C ILE A 66 5.80 -10.48 -3.79
N GLY A 67 6.28 -9.26 -3.58
CA GLY A 67 7.13 -8.52 -4.50
C GLY A 67 8.62 -8.56 -4.16
N ALA A 68 9.06 -9.34 -3.18
CA ALA A 68 10.46 -9.41 -2.81
C ALA A 68 11.32 -10.15 -3.85
N LYS A 69 12.51 -9.64 -4.19
CA LYS A 69 13.54 -10.36 -4.96
C LYS A 69 13.98 -11.59 -4.18
N ARG A 70 13.59 -12.79 -4.63
CA ARG A 70 14.02 -14.05 -4.00
C ARG A 70 15.19 -14.67 -4.79
N LEU A 71 16.27 -14.96 -4.08
CA LEU A 71 17.45 -15.71 -4.56
C LEU A 71 17.10 -17.21 -4.69
N GLU A 72 17.74 -17.87 -5.66
CA GLU A 72 17.41 -19.17 -6.30
C GLU A 72 17.20 -20.43 -5.43
N VAL A 73 17.16 -20.34 -4.09
CA VAL A 73 16.93 -21.49 -3.21
C VAL A 73 15.41 -21.73 -3.07
N ALA A 74 14.80 -22.28 -4.12
CA ALA A 74 13.35 -22.38 -4.26
C ALA A 74 12.74 -23.54 -3.44
N THR A 75 12.06 -23.22 -2.34
CA THR A 75 11.05 -24.12 -1.76
C THR A 75 9.79 -24.10 -2.62
N SER A 76 8.90 -25.09 -2.45
CA SER A 76 7.61 -25.13 -3.17
C SER A 76 6.74 -23.89 -2.91
N GLY A 77 6.84 -23.28 -1.72
CA GLY A 77 6.13 -22.04 -1.37
C GLY A 77 6.65 -20.82 -2.12
N ASP A 78 7.96 -20.72 -2.36
CA ASP A 78 8.55 -19.58 -3.08
C ASP A 78 8.09 -19.50 -4.53
N ARG A 79 7.93 -20.67 -5.18
CA ARG A 79 7.43 -20.76 -6.56
C ARG A 79 5.99 -20.28 -6.69
N GLU A 80 5.16 -20.49 -5.67
CA GLU A 80 3.77 -20.03 -5.68
C GLU A 80 3.70 -18.51 -5.52
N VAL A 81 4.46 -17.93 -4.61
CA VAL A 81 4.55 -16.47 -4.45
C VAL A 81 5.01 -15.81 -5.75
N GLN A 82 6.04 -16.36 -6.39
CA GLN A 82 6.54 -15.87 -7.67
C GLN A 82 5.48 -15.97 -8.78
N ARG A 83 4.68 -17.05 -8.81
CA ARG A 83 3.58 -17.19 -9.76
C ARG A 83 2.51 -16.12 -9.55
N THR A 84 2.13 -15.86 -8.30
CA THR A 84 1.17 -14.80 -7.96
C THR A 84 1.68 -13.42 -8.34
N LEU A 85 2.97 -13.14 -8.11
CA LEU A 85 3.62 -11.90 -8.56
C LEU A 85 3.57 -11.76 -10.08
N MET A 86 3.91 -12.81 -10.83
CA MET A 86 3.84 -12.78 -12.30
C MET A 86 2.42 -12.54 -12.80
N GLN A 87 1.40 -13.12 -12.14
CA GLN A 87 0.01 -12.83 -12.49
C GLN A 87 -0.37 -11.38 -12.21
N LEU A 88 0.06 -10.82 -11.07
CA LEU A 88 -0.17 -9.40 -10.77
C LEU A 88 0.44 -8.50 -11.85
N LEU A 89 1.68 -8.77 -12.24
CA LEU A 89 2.35 -8.05 -13.32
C LEU A 89 1.61 -8.18 -14.66
N ALA A 90 1.11 -9.37 -14.99
CA ALA A 90 0.34 -9.60 -16.20
C ALA A 90 -1.00 -8.83 -16.23
N GLU A 91 -1.69 -8.71 -15.09
CA GLU A 91 -2.92 -7.90 -14.98
C GLU A 91 -2.63 -6.39 -15.04
N MET A 92 -1.46 -5.95 -14.56
CA MET A 92 -1.01 -4.55 -14.66
C MET A 92 -0.61 -4.18 -16.08
N ASP A 93 0.11 -5.07 -16.77
CA ASP A 93 0.55 -4.90 -18.17
C ASP A 93 -0.55 -5.16 -19.20
N GLY A 94 -1.75 -5.60 -18.74
CA GLY A 94 -2.79 -6.22 -19.55
C GLY A 94 -3.12 -5.51 -20.87
N PHE A 95 -3.56 -6.30 -21.86
CA PHE A 95 -3.94 -5.83 -23.19
C PHE A 95 -5.14 -4.87 -23.19
N GLU A 96 -6.03 -4.99 -22.20
CA GLU A 96 -7.13 -4.05 -21.99
C GLU A 96 -6.64 -2.89 -21.14
N PRO A 97 -6.78 -1.63 -21.61
CA PRO A 97 -6.45 -0.49 -20.77
C PRO A 97 -7.30 -0.56 -19.49
N LEU A 98 -6.65 -0.35 -18.34
CA LEU A 98 -7.28 -0.23 -17.02
C LEU A 98 -8.14 1.05 -16.91
N SER A 99 -8.98 1.33 -17.91
CA SER A 99 -9.78 2.54 -18.02
C SER A 99 -10.62 2.69 -16.75
N ASN A 100 -10.19 3.61 -15.88
CA ASN A 100 -10.78 3.95 -14.58
C ASN A 100 -10.50 2.98 -13.40
N VAL A 101 -9.54 2.06 -13.52
CA VAL A 101 -8.99 1.30 -12.39
C VAL A 101 -7.60 1.84 -12.06
N LYS A 102 -7.39 2.28 -10.83
CA LYS A 102 -6.07 2.72 -10.33
C LYS A 102 -5.54 1.75 -9.30
N ILE A 103 -4.23 1.58 -9.27
CA ILE A 103 -3.55 0.68 -8.34
C ILE A 103 -2.63 1.52 -7.48
N ILE A 104 -2.73 1.35 -6.17
CA ILE A 104 -1.87 1.96 -5.17
C ILE A 104 -1.27 0.82 -4.36
N ALA A 105 0.05 0.81 -4.20
CA ALA A 105 0.73 -0.16 -3.35
C ALA A 105 1.49 0.54 -2.22
N ALA A 106 1.52 -0.10 -1.06
CA ALA A 106 2.30 0.31 0.10
C ALA A 106 3.29 -0.79 0.47
N THR A 107 4.52 -0.37 0.78
CA THR A 107 5.54 -1.23 1.39
C THR A 107 6.39 -0.41 2.34
N ASN A 108 6.87 -1.09 3.37
CA ASN A 108 7.85 -0.58 4.33
C ASN A 108 9.28 -0.96 3.96
N ARG A 109 9.47 -1.86 2.98
CA ARG A 109 10.76 -2.43 2.58
C ARG A 109 11.02 -2.27 1.08
N PRO A 110 11.22 -1.03 0.59
CA PRO A 110 11.52 -0.81 -0.84
C PRO A 110 12.82 -1.48 -1.30
N ASP A 111 13.76 -1.72 -0.39
CA ASP A 111 15.08 -2.31 -0.63
C ASP A 111 15.02 -3.75 -1.18
N ILE A 112 14.00 -4.52 -0.79
CA ILE A 112 13.84 -5.91 -1.23
C ILE A 112 12.91 -6.06 -2.44
N LEU A 113 12.26 -4.99 -2.89
CA LEU A 113 11.26 -5.06 -3.95
C LEU A 113 11.90 -5.44 -5.30
N ASP A 114 11.20 -6.24 -6.10
CA ASP A 114 11.59 -6.59 -7.46
C ASP A 114 11.50 -5.36 -8.38
N ASP A 115 12.59 -5.06 -9.09
CA ASP A 115 12.66 -3.95 -10.05
C ASP A 115 11.62 -4.11 -11.16
N ALA A 116 11.17 -5.34 -11.43
CA ALA A 116 10.06 -5.60 -12.34
C ALA A 116 8.82 -4.78 -11.97
N LEU A 117 8.49 -4.63 -10.70
CA LEU A 117 7.32 -3.87 -10.24
C LEU A 117 7.45 -2.36 -10.51
N LEU A 118 8.67 -1.84 -10.56
CA LEU A 118 8.99 -0.43 -10.71
C LEU A 118 9.19 0.00 -12.18
N ARG A 119 9.01 -0.92 -13.14
CA ARG A 119 9.15 -0.60 -14.56
C ARG A 119 8.01 0.30 -15.06
N PRO A 120 8.27 1.16 -16.06
CA PRO A 120 7.23 1.95 -16.70
C PRO A 120 6.07 1.08 -17.21
N GLY A 121 4.83 1.54 -16.98
CA GLY A 121 3.59 0.79 -17.23
C GLY A 121 3.04 0.07 -16.00
N ARG A 122 3.76 0.08 -14.87
CA ARG A 122 3.38 -0.61 -13.63
C ARG A 122 3.28 0.40 -12.48
N PHE A 123 4.19 0.34 -11.49
CA PHE A 123 4.27 1.37 -10.44
C PHE A 123 5.13 2.56 -10.90
N ASP A 124 4.57 3.36 -11.79
CA ASP A 124 5.27 4.50 -12.42
C ASP A 124 5.51 5.67 -11.45
N ARG A 125 4.72 5.75 -10.37
CA ARG A 125 4.76 6.84 -9.40
C ARG A 125 5.17 6.30 -8.04
N ILE A 126 6.38 6.67 -7.63
CA ILE A 126 6.91 6.35 -6.31
C ILE A 126 6.73 7.58 -5.43
N ILE A 127 5.95 7.42 -4.35
CA ILE A 127 5.74 8.46 -3.34
C ILE A 127 6.38 7.98 -2.05
N GLU A 128 7.35 8.76 -1.56
CA GLU A 128 7.96 8.53 -0.25
C GLU A 128 7.20 9.30 0.83
N ILE A 129 6.87 8.61 1.92
CA ILE A 129 6.20 9.19 3.09
C ILE A 129 7.22 9.15 4.24
N PRO A 130 7.87 10.29 4.55
CA PRO A 130 8.83 10.37 5.63
C PRO A 130 8.16 10.37 7.00
N VAL A 131 8.96 10.19 8.05
CA VAL A 131 8.53 10.44 9.44
C VAL A 131 8.17 11.92 9.58
N PRO A 132 7.06 12.28 10.26
CA PRO A 132 6.68 13.67 10.43
C PRO A 132 7.76 14.44 11.21
N GLY A 133 8.16 15.59 10.66
CA GLY A 133 8.97 16.57 11.38
C GLY A 133 8.16 17.26 12.49
N GLU A 134 8.80 18.17 13.24
CA GLU A 134 8.19 18.87 14.37
C GLU A 134 6.82 19.49 14.05
N VAL A 135 6.74 20.24 12.95
CA VAL A 135 5.48 20.86 12.49
C VAL A 135 4.41 19.80 12.18
N GLY A 136 4.79 18.71 11.52
CA GLY A 136 3.87 17.62 11.20
C GLY A 136 3.34 16.92 12.45
N ARG A 137 4.20 16.69 13.45
CA ARG A 137 3.81 16.10 14.74
C ARG A 137 2.85 17.01 15.50
N ALA A 138 3.11 18.31 15.54
CA ALA A 138 2.19 19.27 16.16
C ALA A 138 0.80 19.23 15.49
N GLU A 139 0.73 19.17 14.15
CA GLU A 139 -0.53 19.01 13.42
C GLU A 139 -1.24 17.69 13.76
N ILE A 140 -0.50 16.58 13.81
CA ILE A 140 -1.05 15.27 14.19
C ILE A 140 -1.68 15.35 15.58
N PHE A 141 -0.98 15.94 16.57
CA PHE A 141 -1.53 16.13 17.90
C PHE A 141 -2.78 17.01 17.90
N ARG A 142 -2.78 18.11 17.14
CA ARG A 142 -3.96 18.97 17.01
C ARG A 142 -5.14 18.23 16.41
N ILE A 143 -4.94 17.42 15.37
CA ILE A 143 -6.02 16.65 14.73
C ILE A 143 -6.60 15.62 15.70
N HIS A 144 -5.77 14.87 16.41
CA HIS A 144 -6.24 13.83 17.33
C HIS A 144 -6.83 14.38 18.64
N SER A 145 -6.46 15.58 19.05
CA SER A 145 -6.99 16.23 20.27
C SER A 145 -8.27 17.04 20.06
N ARG A 146 -8.69 17.32 18.81
CA ARG A 146 -9.90 18.11 18.48
C ARG A 146 -11.19 17.60 19.15
N GLY A 147 -11.30 16.29 19.39
CA GLY A 147 -12.48 15.69 20.02
C GLY A 147 -12.38 15.51 21.54
N MET A 148 -11.26 15.91 22.16
CA MET A 148 -10.99 15.66 23.58
C MET A 148 -11.32 16.88 24.44
N ALA A 149 -11.87 16.64 25.63
CA ALA A 149 -12.04 17.68 26.64
C ALA A 149 -10.66 17.98 27.28
N LEU A 150 -10.01 19.04 26.81
CA LEU A 150 -8.75 19.51 27.38
C LEU A 150 -9.04 20.40 28.58
N ARG A 151 -8.49 20.04 29.75
CA ARG A 151 -8.66 20.83 30.99
C ARG A 151 -7.96 22.19 30.90
N GLU A 152 -6.84 22.23 30.18
CA GLU A 152 -5.98 23.40 30.02
C GLU A 152 -5.51 23.48 28.56
N PRO A 153 -5.18 24.70 28.06
CA PRO A 153 -4.59 24.85 26.73
C PRO A 153 -3.25 24.10 26.67
N ILE A 154 -3.13 23.19 25.71
CA ILE A 154 -1.91 22.40 25.49
C ILE A 154 -1.07 23.06 24.40
N ASP A 155 0.22 23.25 24.68
CA ASP A 155 1.22 23.64 23.69
C ASP A 155 1.70 22.38 22.94
N PHE A 156 1.19 22.19 21.73
CA PHE A 156 1.49 21.01 20.91
C PHE A 156 2.86 21.09 20.26
N GLU A 157 3.38 22.29 20.04
CA GLU A 157 4.71 22.57 19.54
C GLU A 157 5.76 22.11 20.55
N ALA A 158 5.60 22.48 21.83
CA ALA A 158 6.48 22.04 22.91
C ALA A 158 6.48 20.51 23.10
N ILE A 159 5.33 19.85 22.88
CA ILE A 159 5.24 18.38 22.91
C ILE A 159 5.93 17.78 21.68
N ALA A 160 5.68 18.32 20.49
CA ALA A 160 6.27 17.85 19.24
C ALA A 160 7.80 17.89 19.23
N GLN A 161 8.41 18.88 19.90
CA GLN A 161 9.86 18.96 20.11
C GLN A 161 10.41 17.82 20.97
N ARG A 162 9.64 17.35 21.95
CA ARG A 162 10.04 16.27 22.86
C ARG A 162 9.82 14.87 22.29
N CYS A 163 9.06 14.75 21.20
CA CYS A 163 8.68 13.49 20.56
C CYS A 163 9.45 13.23 19.26
N ASP A 164 10.75 13.52 19.23
CA ASP A 164 11.51 13.35 18.00
C ASP A 164 11.63 11.87 17.57
N GLY A 165 11.51 11.62 16.27
CA GLY A 165 11.52 10.28 15.68
C GLY A 165 10.23 9.45 15.85
N VAL A 166 9.18 10.00 16.46
CA VAL A 166 7.89 9.30 16.66
C VAL A 166 7.02 9.42 15.41
N THR A 167 6.42 8.30 14.99
CA THR A 167 5.45 8.20 13.88
C THR A 167 4.02 8.18 14.37
#